data_AF-X0YEC2-F1
#
_entry.id   AF-X0YEC2-F1
#
_cell.length_a   1.000
_cell.length_b   1.000
_cell.length_c   1.000
_cell.angle_alpha   90.00
_cell.angle_beta   90.00
_cell.angle_gamma   90.00
#
_symmetry.space_group_name_H-M   'P 1'
#
loop_
_entity.id
_entity.type
_entity.pdbx_description
1 polymer ?
#
loop_
_entity_poly.entity_id
_entity_poly.type
_entity_poly.pdbx_seq_one_letter_code
_entity_poly.pdbx_strand_id
1 'polypeptide(L)'
;ALLPGWTQACFDHDLKLSRGYFPHDQLSEENLRLAMAYYYATISEIDYHVGRMVALLKQKGLYDKTLIIYTADHGEFMGFHHMLLKGNHVYDPLAKVPLVVKWPGRAPAGTLSKRLVNNIDLAPTICRACGLSPAPSMRGQNLRADGPGHDLIFAEAGRWQMMAR
;
A
#
# COMPACT_ATOMS: atom_id res chain seq x y z
N ALA A 1 2.97 -0.92 -21.69
CA ALA A 1 2.35 0.42 -21.80
C ALA A 1 2.73 1.25 -20.57
N LEU A 2 2.65 2.57 -20.64
CA LEU A 2 2.76 3.40 -19.42
C LEU A 2 1.51 3.22 -18.55
N LEU A 3 1.63 3.55 -17.27
CA LEU A 3 0.51 3.47 -16.33
C LEU A 3 -0.50 4.62 -16.55
N PRO A 4 -1.79 4.42 -16.20
CA PRO A 4 -2.78 5.49 -16.27
C PRO A 4 -2.36 6.72 -15.47
N GLY A 5 -2.65 7.91 -16.01
CA GLY A 5 -2.31 9.18 -15.38
C GLY A 5 -0.95 9.76 -15.79
N TRP A 6 -0.20 9.10 -16.68
CA TRP A 6 0.98 9.71 -17.31
C TRP A 6 0.65 11.00 -18.06
N THR A 7 1.48 12.02 -17.88
CA THR A 7 1.43 13.29 -18.61
C THR A 7 2.82 13.64 -19.14
N GLN A 8 2.88 14.50 -20.15
CA GLN A 8 4.16 14.92 -20.77
C GLN A 8 4.95 15.93 -19.93
N ALA A 9 4.32 16.52 -18.91
CA ALA A 9 4.94 17.44 -17.96
C ALA A 9 4.17 17.43 -16.64
N CYS A 10 4.84 17.87 -15.57
CA CYS A 10 4.23 18.02 -14.26
C CYS A 10 3.30 19.24 -14.26
N PHE A 11 2.18 19.15 -13.55
CA PHE A 11 1.24 20.27 -13.45
C PHE A 11 1.74 21.36 -12.50
N ASP A 12 1.39 22.62 -12.78
CA ASP A 12 1.81 23.76 -11.97
C ASP A 12 1.39 23.67 -10.50
N HIS A 13 0.19 23.15 -10.22
CA HIS A 13 -0.27 22.99 -8.84
C HIS A 13 0.53 21.91 -8.11
N ASP A 14 0.97 20.86 -8.80
CA ASP A 14 1.78 19.80 -8.22
C ASP A 14 3.19 20.31 -7.88
N LEU A 15 3.79 21.10 -8.78
CA LEU A 15 5.10 21.74 -8.57
C LEU A 15 5.09 22.79 -7.45
N LYS A 16 3.96 23.50 -7.25
CA LYS A 16 3.79 24.44 -6.14
C LYS A 16 3.78 23.74 -4.78
N LEU A 17 3.30 22.50 -4.72
CA LEU A 17 3.24 21.71 -3.49
C LEU A 17 4.56 21.05 -3.16
N SER A 18 5.20 20.44 -4.16
CA SER A 18 6.51 19.81 -4.01
C SER A 18 7.21 19.77 -5.36
N ARG A 19 8.51 20.09 -5.37
CA ARG A 19 9.35 19.97 -6.56
C ARG A 19 9.92 18.56 -6.77
N GLY A 20 9.48 17.59 -5.97
CA GLY A 20 10.01 16.23 -5.95
C GLY A 20 11.43 16.15 -5.39
N TYR A 21 11.99 14.95 -5.40
CA TYR A 21 13.37 14.69 -5.01
C TYR A 21 14.37 14.85 -6.16
N PHE A 22 13.86 14.87 -7.41
CA PHE A 22 14.65 14.98 -8.63
C PHE A 22 14.01 15.95 -9.62
N PRO A 23 14.78 16.57 -10.52
CA PRO A 23 14.24 17.41 -11.59
C PRO A 23 13.28 16.60 -12.50
N HIS A 24 12.03 17.06 -12.60
CA HIS A 24 11.00 16.40 -13.40
C HIS A 24 11.27 16.46 -14.90
N ASP A 25 11.99 17.49 -15.37
CA ASP A 25 12.34 17.72 -16.78
C ASP A 25 13.25 16.63 -17.39
N GLN A 26 13.89 15.81 -16.55
CA GLN A 26 14.73 14.69 -16.99
C GLN A 26 13.94 13.37 -17.15
N LEU A 27 12.64 13.36 -16.81
CA LEU A 27 11.80 12.17 -16.91
C LEU A 27 11.25 11.99 -18.34
N SER A 28 12.10 11.48 -19.23
CA SER A 28 11.64 11.02 -20.54
C SER A 28 10.78 9.74 -20.41
N GLU A 29 9.96 9.46 -21.43
CA GLU A 29 9.21 8.20 -21.49
C GLU A 29 10.16 6.98 -21.46
N GLU A 30 11.31 7.07 -22.11
CA GLU A 30 12.34 6.02 -22.10
C GLU A 30 12.86 5.77 -20.68
N ASN A 31 13.23 6.83 -19.97
CA ASN A 31 13.70 6.74 -18.58
C ASN A 31 12.60 6.21 -17.65
N LEU A 32 11.34 6.62 -17.86
CA LEU A 32 10.22 6.08 -17.09
C LEU A 32 10.05 4.58 -17.33
N ARG A 33 10.11 4.13 -18.60
CA ARG A 33 10.01 2.69 -18.92
C ARG A 33 11.14 1.89 -18.28
N LEU A 34 12.35 2.45 -18.25
CA LEU A 34 13.49 1.83 -17.59
C LEU A 34 13.29 1.76 -16.07
N ALA A 35 12.81 2.84 -15.44
CA ALA A 35 12.48 2.87 -14.03
C ALA A 35 11.38 1.86 -13.67
N MET A 36 10.32 1.75 -14.50
CA MET A 36 9.27 0.74 -14.34
C MET A 36 9.83 -0.68 -14.41
N ALA A 37 10.73 -0.96 -15.37
CA ALA A 37 11.35 -2.27 -15.50
C ALA A 37 12.15 -2.65 -14.26
N TYR A 38 12.96 -1.72 -13.72
CA TYR A 38 13.70 -1.95 -12.48
C TYR A 38 12.77 -2.13 -11.28
N TYR A 39 11.72 -1.32 -11.17
CA TYR A 39 10.73 -1.45 -10.10
C TYR A 39 9.99 -2.80 -10.13
N TYR A 40 9.66 -3.31 -11.31
CA TYR A 40 9.04 -4.64 -11.42
C TYR A 40 10.03 -5.77 -11.13
N ALA A 41 11.32 -5.57 -11.44
CA ALA A 41 12.37 -6.50 -11.03
C ALA A 41 12.49 -6.58 -9.50
N THR A 42 12.45 -5.45 -8.79
CA THR A 42 12.50 -5.44 -7.32
C THR A 42 11.25 -6.03 -6.69
N ILE A 43 10.07 -5.81 -7.26
CA ILE A 43 8.84 -6.52 -6.84
C ILE A 43 9.03 -8.04 -6.96
N SER A 44 9.59 -8.50 -8.09
CA SER A 44 9.82 -9.93 -8.33
C SER A 44 10.82 -10.54 -7.33
N GLU A 45 11.86 -9.78 -6.97
CA GLU A 45 12.81 -10.18 -5.94
C GLU A 45 12.15 -10.28 -4.55
N ILE A 46 11.35 -9.28 -4.17
CA ILE A 46 10.61 -9.29 -2.90
C ILE A 46 9.67 -10.51 -2.84
N ASP A 47 8.92 -10.79 -3.92
CA ASP A 47 8.02 -11.94 -4.00
C ASP A 47 8.77 -13.27 -3.80
N TYR A 48 9.93 -13.43 -4.43
CA TYR A 48 10.79 -14.60 -4.23
C TYR A 48 11.18 -14.79 -2.75
N HIS A 49 11.57 -13.72 -2.06
CA HIS A 49 11.91 -13.78 -0.64
C HIS A 49 10.71 -14.01 0.27
N VAL A 50 9.54 -13.46 -0.05
CA VAL A 50 8.27 -13.77 0.63
C VAL A 50 7.96 -15.27 0.50
N GLY A 51 8.10 -15.84 -0.70
CA GLY A 51 7.95 -17.27 -0.94
C GLY A 51 8.86 -18.13 -0.05
N ARG A 52 10.12 -17.73 0.14
CA ARG A 52 11.06 -18.40 1.05
C ARG A 52 10.61 -18.35 2.51
N MET A 53 10.12 -17.21 3.00
CA MET A 53 9.60 -17.08 4.36
C MET A 53 8.37 -17.98 4.57
N VAL A 54 7.45 -18.00 3.60
CA VAL A 54 6.28 -18.88 3.62
C VAL A 54 6.68 -20.36 3.61
N ALA A 55 7.65 -20.75 2.78
CA ALA A 55 8.15 -22.13 2.74
C ALA A 55 8.75 -22.56 4.08
N LEU A 56 9.52 -21.68 4.73
CA LEU A 56 10.10 -21.94 6.06
C LEU A 56 9.01 -22.13 7.12
N LEU A 57 7.97 -21.29 7.12
CA LEU A 57 6.82 -21.45 8.04
C LEU A 57 6.11 -22.79 7.83
N LYS A 58 5.96 -23.25 6.56
CA LYS A 58 5.38 -24.55 6.24
C LYS A 58 6.26 -25.70 6.72
N GLN A 59 7.57 -25.65 6.45
CA GLN A 59 8.53 -26.66 6.90
C GLN A 59 8.52 -26.83 8.43
N LYS A 60 8.36 -25.72 9.17
CA LYS A 60 8.30 -25.73 10.64
C LYS A 60 6.92 -26.10 11.20
N GLY A 61 5.92 -26.36 10.37
CA GLY A 61 4.53 -26.61 10.82
C GLY A 61 3.88 -25.41 11.50
N LEU A 62 4.40 -24.20 11.27
CA LEU A 62 3.90 -22.96 11.88
C LEU A 62 2.91 -22.22 10.98
N TYR A 63 2.99 -22.44 9.66
CA TYR A 63 2.21 -21.70 8.65
C TYR A 63 0.73 -21.56 9.01
N ASP A 64 0.05 -22.64 9.38
CA ASP A 64 -1.39 -22.61 9.69
C ASP A 64 -1.71 -21.79 10.94
N LYS A 65 -0.80 -21.70 11.90
CA LYS A 65 -0.97 -20.96 13.17
C LYS A 65 -0.51 -19.51 13.09
N THR A 66 0.12 -19.10 11.99
CA THR A 66 0.64 -17.75 11.79
C THR A 66 -0.39 -16.84 11.10
N LEU A 67 -0.56 -15.63 11.63
CA LEU A 67 -1.16 -14.49 10.90
C LEU A 67 -0.11 -13.92 9.95
N ILE A 68 -0.42 -13.84 8.66
CA ILE A 68 0.46 -13.21 7.66
C ILE A 68 -0.29 -12.01 7.08
N ILE A 69 0.32 -10.84 7.14
CA ILE A 69 -0.17 -9.61 6.53
C ILE A 69 0.91 -9.14 5.56
N TYR A 70 0.55 -9.00 4.28
CA TYR A 70 1.37 -8.36 3.26
C TYR A 70 0.73 -7.03 2.87
N THR A 71 1.49 -5.95 2.96
CA THR A 71 1.03 -4.59 2.64
C THR A 71 2.20 -3.70 2.22
N ALA A 72 1.90 -2.46 1.82
CA ALA A 72 2.88 -1.38 1.68
C ALA A 72 2.50 -0.20 2.58
N ASP A 73 3.47 0.62 2.97
CA ASP A 73 3.26 1.85 3.72
C ASP A 73 2.63 2.95 2.85
N HIS A 74 3.12 3.06 1.61
CA HIS A 74 2.60 3.92 0.56
C HIS A 74 2.84 3.30 -0.83
N GLY A 75 2.22 3.87 -1.85
CA GLY A 75 2.44 3.49 -3.24
C GLY A 75 3.53 4.33 -3.92
N GLU A 76 3.43 4.47 -5.24
CA GLU A 76 4.46 5.07 -6.09
C GLU A 76 3.77 5.78 -7.25
N PHE A 77 4.18 7.02 -7.57
CA PHE A 77 3.58 7.76 -8.68
C PHE A 77 3.86 7.10 -10.02
N MET A 78 5.06 6.58 -10.23
CA MET A 78 5.48 5.87 -11.46
C MET A 78 5.01 6.56 -12.76
N GLY A 79 5.19 7.88 -12.83
CA GLY A 79 4.79 8.70 -13.96
C GLY A 79 3.42 9.37 -13.84
N PHE A 80 2.62 9.08 -12.81
CA PHE A 80 1.37 9.81 -12.58
C PHE A 80 1.63 11.32 -12.47
N HIS A 81 0.99 12.11 -13.33
CA HIS A 81 1.23 13.54 -13.52
C HIS A 81 2.71 13.90 -13.75
N HIS A 82 3.47 13.02 -14.43
CA HIS A 82 4.91 13.20 -14.68
C HIS A 82 5.77 13.23 -13.40
N MET A 83 5.27 12.63 -12.32
CA MET A 83 5.98 12.51 -11.05
C MET A 83 6.52 11.09 -10.83
N LEU A 84 7.61 11.00 -10.07
CA LEU A 84 8.18 9.75 -9.57
C LEU A 84 8.30 9.80 -8.05
N LEU A 85 8.51 8.63 -7.46
CA LEU A 85 8.61 8.40 -6.03
C LEU A 85 7.29 8.68 -5.31
N LYS A 86 7.43 9.08 -4.05
CA LYS A 86 6.37 9.64 -3.21
C LYS A 86 6.59 11.13 -3.06
N GLY A 87 5.51 11.82 -2.72
CA GLY A 87 5.50 13.23 -2.37
C GLY A 87 4.48 13.50 -1.29
N ASN A 88 4.29 14.78 -0.95
CA ASN A 88 3.26 15.20 0.00
C ASN A 88 1.88 15.35 -0.67
N HIS A 89 1.69 14.80 -1.87
CA HIS A 89 0.40 14.83 -2.57
C HIS A 89 -0.43 13.63 -2.14
N VAL A 90 -1.74 13.82 -2.09
CA VAL A 90 -2.68 12.77 -1.68
C VAL A 90 -3.44 12.26 -2.91
N TYR A 91 -2.75 11.43 -3.71
CA TYR A 91 -3.32 10.79 -4.90
C TYR A 91 -3.44 9.28 -4.73
N ASP A 92 -4.37 8.69 -5.49
CA ASP A 92 -4.63 7.25 -5.51
C ASP A 92 -3.38 6.38 -5.69
N PRO A 93 -2.42 6.69 -6.59
CA PRO A 93 -1.20 5.88 -6.74
C PRO A 93 -0.33 5.81 -5.48
N LEU A 94 -0.44 6.77 -4.55
CA LEU A 94 0.25 6.71 -3.26
C LEU A 94 -0.62 6.11 -2.15
N ALA A 95 -1.92 6.36 -2.16
CA ALA A 95 -2.82 5.94 -1.08
C ALA A 95 -3.32 4.49 -1.22
N LYS A 96 -3.47 3.99 -2.46
CA LYS A 96 -4.01 2.65 -2.74
C LYS A 96 -2.91 1.60 -2.82
N VAL A 97 -2.57 1.05 -1.67
CA VAL A 97 -1.55 0.00 -1.50
C VAL A 97 -2.14 -1.42 -1.51
N PRO A 98 -1.36 -2.45 -1.85
CA PRO A 98 -1.81 -3.84 -1.72
C PRO A 98 -2.08 -4.20 -0.27
N LEU A 99 -3.08 -5.06 -0.02
CA LEU A 99 -3.31 -5.68 1.27
C LEU A 99 -3.76 -7.13 1.08
N VAL A 100 -2.97 -8.07 1.59
CA VAL A 100 -3.31 -9.50 1.64
C VAL A 100 -3.19 -9.98 3.08
N VAL A 101 -4.26 -10.62 3.57
CA VAL A 101 -4.30 -11.14 4.95
C VAL A 101 -4.60 -12.63 4.92
N LYS A 102 -3.66 -13.43 5.43
CA LYS A 102 -3.88 -14.85 5.75
C LYS A 102 -4.06 -14.98 7.26
N TRP A 103 -5.27 -15.35 7.66
CA TRP A 103 -5.59 -15.57 9.07
C TRP A 103 -5.04 -16.91 9.58
N PRO A 104 -4.71 -17.03 10.88
CA PRO A 104 -4.41 -18.31 11.48
C PRO A 104 -5.66 -19.21 11.52
N GLY A 105 -5.45 -20.52 11.37
CA GLY A 105 -6.49 -21.53 11.18
C GLY A 105 -6.93 -21.69 9.71
N ARG A 106 -7.99 -22.47 9.50
CA ARG A 106 -8.62 -22.66 8.18
C ARG A 106 -9.71 -21.61 7.94
N ALA A 107 -9.32 -20.33 8.00
CA ALA A 107 -10.23 -19.25 7.63
C ALA A 107 -10.59 -19.34 6.12
N PRO A 108 -11.72 -18.73 5.68
CA PRO A 108 -12.05 -18.64 4.27
C PRO A 108 -10.85 -18.08 3.47
N ALA A 109 -10.35 -18.87 2.54
CA ALA A 109 -9.25 -18.50 1.65
C ALA A 109 -9.79 -18.13 0.28
N GLY A 110 -9.02 -17.33 -0.47
CA GLY A 110 -9.39 -16.94 -1.84
C GLY A 110 -10.57 -15.97 -1.93
N THR A 111 -10.93 -15.30 -0.83
CA THR A 111 -11.97 -14.27 -0.84
C THR A 111 -11.38 -12.92 -1.24
N LEU A 112 -12.19 -12.13 -1.95
CA LEU A 112 -11.87 -10.74 -2.29
C LEU A 112 -12.84 -9.82 -1.55
N SER A 113 -12.30 -8.88 -0.79
CA SER A 113 -13.09 -7.84 -0.11
C SER A 113 -13.08 -6.55 -0.92
N LYS A 114 -14.26 -5.94 -1.10
CA LYS A 114 -14.41 -4.59 -1.67
C LYS A 114 -14.57 -3.50 -0.60
N ARG A 115 -14.46 -3.88 0.68
CA ARG A 115 -14.55 -2.94 1.81
C ARG A 115 -13.42 -1.91 1.72
N LEU A 116 -13.74 -0.65 2.00
CA LEU A 116 -12.71 0.35 2.23
C LEU A 116 -12.02 0.08 3.56
N VAL A 117 -10.68 0.09 3.54
CA VAL A 117 -9.80 -0.17 4.68
C VAL A 117 -8.66 0.84 4.68
N ASN A 118 -8.04 1.05 5.84
CA ASN A 118 -6.91 1.95 6.04
C ASN A 118 -5.74 1.21 6.70
N ASN A 119 -4.50 1.65 6.46
CA ASN A 119 -3.32 1.10 7.12
C ASN A 119 -3.40 1.16 8.67
N ILE A 120 -4.15 2.13 9.23
CA ILE A 120 -4.37 2.20 10.69
C ILE A 120 -5.22 1.04 11.25
N ASP A 121 -5.92 0.30 10.39
CA ASP A 121 -6.73 -0.87 10.77
C ASP A 121 -5.84 -2.07 11.14
N LEU A 122 -4.58 -2.08 10.70
CA LEU A 122 -3.66 -3.19 10.92
C LEU A 122 -3.30 -3.36 12.40
N ALA A 123 -3.04 -2.26 13.11
CA ALA A 123 -2.68 -2.30 14.53
C ALA A 123 -3.76 -2.95 15.43
N PRO A 124 -5.03 -2.47 15.44
CA PRO A 124 -6.08 -3.09 16.24
C PRO A 124 -6.38 -4.53 15.77
N THR A 125 -6.24 -4.81 14.48
CA THR A 125 -6.37 -6.17 13.93
C THR A 125 -5.35 -7.13 14.51
N ILE A 126 -4.07 -6.74 14.56
CA ILE A 126 -2.99 -7.55 15.13
C ILE A 126 -3.20 -7.76 16.63
N CYS A 127 -3.55 -6.72 17.38
CA CYS A 127 -3.88 -6.85 18.80
C CYS A 127 -4.96 -7.91 19.03
N ARG A 128 -6.08 -7.81 18.30
CA ARG A 128 -7.19 -8.77 18.42
C ARG A 128 -6.79 -10.18 18.01
N ALA A 129 -5.98 -10.35 16.96
CA ALA A 129 -5.49 -11.65 16.55
C ALA A 129 -4.59 -12.32 17.59
N CYS A 130 -3.89 -11.53 18.40
CA CYS A 130 -3.09 -11.98 19.54
C CYS A 130 -3.90 -12.14 20.85
N GLY A 131 -5.23 -11.97 20.82
CA GLY A 131 -6.08 -12.02 22.02
C GLY A 131 -5.96 -10.79 22.93
N LEU A 132 -5.39 -9.69 22.43
CA LEU A 132 -5.23 -8.43 23.16
C LEU A 132 -6.36 -7.45 22.81
N SER A 133 -6.66 -6.55 23.74
CA SER A 133 -7.55 -5.41 23.50
C SER A 133 -6.75 -4.24 22.91
N PRO A 134 -7.14 -3.68 21.75
CA PRO A 134 -6.56 -2.45 21.22
C PRO A 134 -6.73 -1.29 22.20
N ALA A 135 -5.76 -0.37 22.25
CA ALA A 135 -5.85 0.82 23.07
C ALA A 135 -6.97 1.75 22.55
N PRO A 136 -7.68 2.51 23.42
CA PRO A 136 -8.72 3.44 22.99
C PRO A 136 -8.28 4.53 22.01
N SER A 137 -6.97 4.81 21.94
CA SER A 137 -6.38 5.76 20.99
C SER A 137 -6.26 5.21 19.56
N MET A 138 -6.33 3.89 19.37
CA MET A 138 -6.29 3.27 18.04
C MET A 138 -7.63 3.50 17.34
N ARG A 139 -7.61 4.29 16.26
CA ARG A 139 -8.82 4.66 15.51
C ARG A 139 -9.20 3.67 14.40
N GLY A 140 -8.35 2.69 14.12
CA GLY A 140 -8.60 1.69 13.09
C GLY A 140 -9.66 0.65 13.49
N GLN A 141 -10.19 -0.04 12.50
CA GLN A 141 -11.16 -1.12 12.65
C GLN A 141 -10.49 -2.49 12.58
N ASN A 142 -11.07 -3.50 13.24
CA ASN A 142 -10.57 -4.87 13.14
C ASN A 142 -11.00 -5.50 11.81
N LEU A 143 -10.04 -5.84 10.95
CA LEU A 143 -10.28 -6.40 9.62
C LEU A 143 -10.90 -7.82 9.65
N ARG A 144 -10.80 -8.54 10.77
CA ARG A 144 -11.44 -9.86 10.93
C ARG A 144 -12.93 -9.76 11.24
N ALA A 145 -13.39 -8.61 11.72
CA ALA A 145 -14.78 -8.46 12.13
C ALA A 145 -15.72 -8.46 10.91
N ASP A 146 -16.84 -9.18 11.05
CA ASP A 146 -17.96 -9.10 10.12
C ASP A 146 -18.62 -7.74 10.27
N GLY A 147 -18.73 -6.99 9.16
CA GLY A 147 -19.27 -5.64 9.15
C GLY A 147 -18.87 -4.88 7.89
N PRO A 148 -19.47 -3.70 7.64
CA PRO A 148 -19.02 -2.82 6.57
C PRO A 148 -17.56 -2.39 6.80
N GLY A 149 -16.89 -1.96 5.72
CA GLY A 149 -15.62 -1.24 5.86
C GLY A 149 -15.86 0.17 6.42
N HIS A 150 -14.87 1.03 6.28
CA HIS A 150 -15.13 2.47 6.44
C HIS A 150 -16.07 2.94 5.32
N ASP A 151 -16.91 3.94 5.61
CA ASP A 151 -17.71 4.60 4.56
C ASP A 151 -16.84 5.51 3.69
N LEU A 152 -15.76 6.04 4.28
CA LEU A 152 -14.80 6.95 3.68
C LEU A 152 -13.38 6.63 4.18
N ILE A 153 -12.37 6.81 3.34
CA ILE A 153 -10.95 6.73 3.69
C ILE A 153 -10.35 8.11 3.78
N PHE A 154 -9.67 8.35 4.89
CA PHE A 154 -8.86 9.53 5.13
C PHE A 154 -7.38 9.25 4.87
N ALA A 155 -6.72 10.13 4.13
CA ALA A 155 -5.27 10.16 3.99
C ALA A 155 -4.77 11.60 4.19
N GLU A 156 -3.66 11.74 4.91
CA GLU A 156 -3.02 13.04 5.15
C GLU A 156 -1.59 13.08 4.63
N ALA A 157 -1.15 14.28 4.26
CA ALA A 157 0.25 14.56 3.98
C ALA A 157 0.63 15.98 4.45
N GLY A 158 1.78 16.09 5.12
CA GLY A 158 2.35 17.38 5.54
C GLY A 158 1.42 18.27 6.39
N ARG A 159 1.44 19.59 6.12
CA ARG A 159 0.63 20.59 6.84
C ARG A 159 -0.84 20.57 6.38
N TRP A 160 -1.59 19.55 6.81
CA TRP A 160 -3.05 19.49 6.69
C TRP A 160 -3.61 19.24 5.27
N GLN A 161 -2.86 18.63 4.36
CA GLN A 161 -3.48 18.10 3.14
C GLN A 161 -4.26 16.85 3.47
N MET A 162 -5.51 16.79 3.03
CA MET A 162 -6.43 15.71 3.36
C MET A 162 -7.17 15.26 2.10
N MET A 163 -7.23 13.96 1.88
CA MET A 163 -8.15 13.33 0.94
C MET A 163 -9.18 12.52 1.73
N ALA A 164 -10.45 12.67 1.36
CA ALA A 164 -11.53 11.81 1.79
C ALA A 164 -12.11 11.11 0.56
N ARG A 165 -12.27 9.79 0.61
CA ARG A 165 -12.85 9.00 -0.49
C ARG A 165 -13.80 7.95 -0.02
#